data_AF-A0A9W6R6S9-F1
#
_entry.id   AF-A0A9W6R6S9-F1
#
_cell.length_a   1.000
_cell.length_b   1.000
_cell.length_c   1.000
_cell.angle_alpha   90.00
_cell.angle_beta   90.00
_cell.angle_gamma   90.00
#
_symmetry.space_group_name_H-M   'P 1'
#
loop_
_entity.id
_entity.type
_entity.pdbx_description
1 polymer ?
#
loop_
_entity_poly.entity_id
_entity_poly.type
_entity_poly.pdbx_seq_one_letter_code
_entity_poly.pdbx_strand_id
1 'polypeptide(L)'
;MAYYDDWDVRLSYLIFYGAEAGKVSEAFKTAEARLDTWSLDELLGEARGASDPDDLAKAVERAAYGAPLEFDERFYALINDALRHNDARVREGGIWAVSMAQYPQFQPLIMTIAETDEEEMLREMAALLVAGTDSDAD
;
A
#
# COMPACT_ATOMS: atom_id res chain seq x y z
N MET A 1 16.58 -6.44 -10.43
CA MET A 1 15.36 -7.15 -10.00
C MET A 1 15.67 -7.84 -8.70
N ALA A 2 14.79 -7.71 -7.71
CA ALA A 2 14.86 -8.42 -6.45
C ALA A 2 13.55 -9.18 -6.22
N TYR A 3 13.66 -10.36 -5.63
CA TYR A 3 12.53 -11.19 -5.19
C TYR A 3 12.41 -11.10 -3.68
N TYR A 4 11.19 -10.92 -3.21
CA TYR A 4 10.84 -10.89 -1.80
C TYR A 4 9.74 -11.91 -1.54
N ASP A 5 9.88 -12.60 -0.41
CA ASP A 5 8.84 -13.45 0.15
C ASP A 5 8.45 -12.85 1.50
N ASP A 6 7.40 -12.04 1.47
CA ASP A 6 6.96 -11.28 2.63
C ASP A 6 5.87 -12.06 3.37
N TRP A 7 6.27 -12.62 4.50
CA TRP A 7 5.41 -13.45 5.35
C TRP A 7 4.42 -12.62 6.17
N ASP A 8 4.71 -11.33 6.40
CA ASP A 8 3.85 -10.42 7.15
C ASP A 8 2.59 -10.12 6.34
N VAL A 9 2.75 -9.82 5.04
CA VAL A 9 1.61 -9.61 4.12
C VAL A 9 1.21 -10.84 3.31
N ARG A 10 1.88 -11.99 3.53
CA ARG A 10 1.70 -13.25 2.79
C ARG A 10 1.73 -13.05 1.27
N LEU A 11 2.67 -12.24 0.80
CA LEU A 11 2.82 -11.88 -0.60
C LEU A 11 4.27 -12.13 -1.04
N SER A 12 4.42 -12.84 -2.15
CA SER A 12 5.69 -12.89 -2.86
C SER A 12 5.66 -11.88 -4.01
N TYR A 13 6.64 -10.99 -4.08
CA TYR A 13 6.67 -9.91 -5.08
C TYR A 13 8.06 -9.71 -5.71
N LEU A 14 8.05 -9.14 -6.91
CA LEU A 14 9.25 -8.82 -7.69
C LEU A 14 9.34 -7.31 -7.90
N ILE A 15 10.46 -6.71 -7.49
CA ILE A 15 10.75 -5.29 -7.76
C ILE A 15 11.74 -5.20 -8.92
N PHE A 16 11.37 -4.46 -9.96
CA PHE A 16 12.21 -4.17 -11.12
C PHE A 16 12.78 -2.75 -11.01
N TYR A 17 14.10 -2.64 -11.12
CA TYR A 17 14.83 -1.37 -11.05
C TYR A 17 16.02 -1.42 -12.00
N GLY A 18 16.45 -0.27 -12.51
CA GLY A 18 17.58 -0.15 -13.44
C GLY A 18 17.71 1.26 -14.02
N ALA A 19 18.88 1.57 -14.57
CA ALA A 19 19.19 2.90 -15.12
C ALA A 19 18.44 3.24 -16.42
N GLU A 20 17.93 2.23 -17.14
CA GLU A 20 17.24 2.39 -18.41
C GLU A 20 15.79 1.93 -18.30
N ALA A 21 14.84 2.88 -18.28
CA ALA A 21 13.41 2.60 -18.12
C ALA A 21 12.88 1.59 -19.15
N GLY A 22 13.36 1.64 -20.41
CA GLY A 22 12.97 0.69 -21.45
C GLY A 22 13.31 -0.77 -21.10
N LYS A 23 14.54 -1.01 -20.59
CA LYS A 23 14.98 -2.36 -20.18
C LYS A 23 14.22 -2.86 -18.96
N VAL A 24 13.91 -1.98 -18.02
CA VAL A 24 13.08 -2.30 -16.86
C VAL A 24 11.68 -2.73 -17.31
N SER A 25 11.07 -1.98 -18.23
CA SER A 25 9.75 -2.30 -18.78
C SER A 25 9.73 -3.62 -19.57
N GLU A 26 10.76 -3.91 -20.37
CA GLU A 26 10.87 -5.19 -21.09
C GLU A 26 11.02 -6.38 -20.13
N ALA A 27 11.86 -6.24 -19.09
CA ALA A 27 12.03 -7.28 -18.09
C ALA A 27 10.73 -7.53 -17.30
N PHE A 28 10.03 -6.46 -16.93
CA PHE A 28 8.71 -6.54 -16.27
C PHE A 28 7.71 -7.31 -17.13
N LYS A 29 7.51 -6.90 -18.39
CA LYS A 29 6.60 -7.58 -19.34
C LYS A 29 6.95 -9.05 -19.56
N THR A 30 8.25 -9.35 -19.56
CA THR A 30 8.74 -10.72 -19.72
C THR A 30 8.39 -11.59 -18.52
N ALA A 31 8.45 -11.05 -17.31
CA ALA A 31 8.08 -11.74 -16.08
C ALA A 31 6.55 -11.89 -15.97
N GLU A 32 5.80 -10.81 -16.23
CA GLU A 32 4.33 -10.82 -16.28
C GLU A 32 3.80 -11.87 -17.28
N ALA A 33 4.43 -12.03 -18.44
CA ALA A 33 4.03 -13.05 -19.41
C ALA A 33 4.36 -14.51 -19.01
N ARG A 34 5.17 -14.73 -17.97
CA ARG A 34 5.68 -16.05 -17.57
C ARG A 34 5.24 -16.49 -16.19
N LEU A 35 4.86 -15.54 -15.34
CA LEU A 35 4.48 -15.75 -13.97
C LEU A 35 2.97 -15.52 -13.85
N ASP A 36 2.34 -16.30 -12.99
CA ASP A 36 0.93 -16.10 -12.62
C ASP A 36 0.86 -14.96 -11.59
N THR A 37 1.03 -13.73 -12.08
CA THR A 37 1.04 -12.52 -11.25
C THR A 37 -0.34 -11.94 -11.11
N TRP A 38 -0.61 -11.37 -9.94
CA TRP A 38 -1.82 -10.60 -9.70
C TRP A 38 -1.83 -9.34 -10.57
N SER A 39 -2.93 -9.14 -11.29
CA SER A 39 -3.25 -7.88 -11.95
C SER A 39 -3.69 -6.83 -10.92
N LEU A 40 -3.63 -5.56 -11.32
CA LEU A 40 -4.13 -4.46 -10.50
C LEU A 40 -5.61 -4.62 -10.15
N ASP A 41 -6.41 -5.14 -11.09
CA ASP A 41 -7.84 -5.35 -10.86
C ASP A 41 -8.12 -6.52 -9.91
N GLU A 42 -7.28 -7.56 -9.91
CA GLU A 42 -7.36 -8.67 -8.95
C GLU A 42 -7.01 -8.21 -7.53
N LEU A 43 -5.97 -7.38 -7.37
CA LEU A 43 -5.60 -6.78 -6.09
C LEU A 43 -6.75 -5.94 -5.51
N LEU A 44 -7.32 -5.05 -6.32
CA LEU A 44 -8.49 -4.25 -5.92
C LEU A 44 -9.75 -5.13 -5.73
N GLY A 45 -9.86 -6.23 -6.47
CA GLY A 45 -10.96 -7.19 -6.40
C GLY A 45 -10.95 -7.98 -5.09
N GLU A 46 -9.78 -8.42 -4.64
CA GLU A 46 -9.61 -9.13 -3.38
C GLU A 46 -10.04 -8.27 -2.19
N ALA A 47 -9.58 -7.02 -2.11
CA ALA A 47 -9.96 -6.13 -1.03
C ALA A 47 -11.48 -5.85 -1.00
N ARG A 48 -12.11 -5.72 -2.17
CA ARG A 48 -13.57 -5.58 -2.28
C ARG A 48 -14.34 -6.84 -1.89
N GLY A 49 -13.73 -8.01 -2.02
CA GLY A 49 -14.33 -9.29 -1.66
C GLY A 49 -14.15 -9.69 -0.20
N ALA A 50 -13.25 -9.02 0.53
CA ALA A 50 -12.96 -9.34 1.93
C ALA A 50 -14.13 -8.95 2.85
N SER A 51 -14.60 -9.92 3.64
CA SER A 51 -15.70 -9.71 4.60
C SER A 51 -15.23 -9.65 6.06
N ASP A 52 -14.05 -10.20 6.34
CA ASP A 52 -13.44 -10.15 7.66
C ASP A 52 -12.46 -8.96 7.75
N PRO A 53 -12.42 -8.20 8.87
CA PRO A 53 -11.53 -7.06 9.02
C PRO A 53 -10.03 -7.39 8.87
N ASP A 54 -9.56 -8.55 9.33
CA ASP A 54 -8.15 -8.94 9.20
C ASP A 54 -7.80 -9.28 7.75
N ASP A 55 -8.74 -9.90 7.04
CA ASP A 55 -8.56 -10.20 5.61
C ASP A 55 -8.61 -8.92 4.77
N LEU A 56 -9.48 -7.97 5.12
CA LEU A 56 -9.55 -6.67 4.47
C LEU A 56 -8.27 -5.88 4.67
N ALA A 57 -7.73 -5.80 5.89
CA ALA A 57 -6.48 -5.12 6.18
C ALA A 57 -5.34 -5.65 5.30
N LYS A 58 -5.15 -6.97 5.25
CA LYS A 58 -4.12 -7.62 4.42
C LYS A 58 -4.35 -7.43 2.93
N ALA A 59 -5.59 -7.43 2.48
CA ALA A 59 -5.91 -7.21 1.07
C ALA A 59 -5.61 -5.75 0.65
N VAL A 60 -5.87 -4.78 1.54
CA VAL A 60 -5.52 -3.37 1.33
C VAL A 60 -4.00 -3.18 1.25
N GLU A 61 -3.24 -3.80 2.15
CA GLU A 61 -1.77 -3.79 2.12
C GLU A 61 -1.21 -4.40 0.83
N ARG A 62 -1.72 -5.58 0.43
CA ARG A 62 -1.32 -6.22 -0.84
C ARG A 62 -1.65 -5.35 -2.05
N ALA A 63 -2.81 -4.69 -2.06
CA ALA A 63 -3.13 -3.74 -3.12
C ALA A 63 -2.14 -2.57 -3.14
N ALA A 64 -1.73 -2.05 -1.99
CA ALA A 64 -0.78 -0.95 -1.92
C ALA A 64 0.61 -1.31 -2.48
N TYR A 65 1.07 -2.56 -2.31
CA TYR A 65 2.29 -3.04 -2.97
C TYR A 65 2.22 -3.02 -4.50
N GLY A 66 1.02 -3.21 -5.07
CA GLY A 66 0.78 -3.11 -6.51
C GLY A 66 0.38 -1.72 -6.99
N ALA A 67 0.28 -0.73 -6.09
CA ALA A 67 -0.18 0.61 -6.47
C ALA A 67 0.73 1.22 -7.55
N PRO A 68 0.18 1.79 -8.63
CA PRO A 68 0.98 2.48 -9.63
C PRO A 68 1.76 3.65 -9.01
N LEU A 69 2.95 3.96 -9.56
CA LEU A 69 3.73 5.13 -9.12
C LEU A 69 3.00 6.46 -9.35
N GLU A 70 2.24 6.53 -10.45
CA GLU A 70 1.35 7.66 -10.72
C GLU A 70 0.06 7.50 -9.92
N PHE A 71 -0.54 8.62 -9.53
CA PHE A 71 -1.77 8.61 -8.75
C PHE A 71 -2.89 7.84 -9.47
N ASP A 72 -3.38 6.76 -8.86
CA ASP A 72 -4.56 6.02 -9.29
C ASP A 72 -5.69 6.21 -8.26
N GLU A 73 -6.79 6.82 -8.71
CA GLU A 73 -7.95 7.13 -7.87
C GLU A 73 -8.57 5.87 -7.22
N ARG A 74 -8.47 4.71 -7.86
CA ARG A 74 -9.05 3.46 -7.35
C ARG A 74 -8.28 2.94 -6.14
N PHE A 75 -6.95 3.03 -6.18
CA PHE A 75 -6.08 2.67 -5.05
C PHE A 75 -6.18 3.72 -3.95
N TYR A 76 -6.25 5.01 -4.32
CA TYR A 76 -6.48 6.08 -3.35
C TYR A 76 -7.78 5.88 -2.58
N ALA A 77 -8.88 5.63 -3.29
CA ALA A 77 -10.19 5.40 -2.67
C ALA A 77 -10.17 4.18 -1.73
N LEU A 78 -9.59 3.06 -2.16
CA LEU A 78 -9.48 1.86 -1.35
C LEU A 78 -8.74 2.12 -0.02
N ILE A 79 -7.57 2.77 -0.09
CA ILE A 79 -6.75 3.04 1.10
C ILE A 79 -7.41 4.11 1.97
N ASN A 80 -8.00 5.15 1.37
CA ASN A 80 -8.76 6.16 2.12
C ASN A 80 -9.94 5.54 2.89
N ASP A 81 -10.66 4.61 2.28
CA ASP A 81 -11.77 3.92 2.95
C ASP A 81 -11.25 3.06 4.12
N ALA A 82 -10.11 2.40 3.95
CA ALA A 82 -9.46 1.65 5.03
C ALA A 82 -9.05 2.54 6.22
N LEU A 83 -8.42 3.70 5.94
CA LEU A 83 -8.02 4.68 6.96
C LEU A 83 -9.20 5.25 7.77
N ARG A 84 -10.42 5.20 7.22
CA ARG A 84 -11.65 5.71 7.86
C ARG A 84 -12.53 4.59 8.41
N HIS A 85 -12.06 3.35 8.40
CA HIS A 85 -12.84 2.20 8.77
C HIS A 85 -13.15 2.18 10.28
N ASN A 86 -14.31 1.64 10.65
CA ASN A 86 -14.73 1.58 12.06
C ASN A 86 -13.88 0.59 12.89
N ASP A 87 -13.34 -0.44 12.24
CA ASP A 87 -12.45 -1.42 12.88
C ASP A 87 -10.99 -0.95 12.81
N ALA A 88 -10.35 -0.84 13.97
CA ALA A 88 -8.97 -0.38 14.11
C ALA A 88 -7.97 -1.21 13.30
N ARG A 89 -8.21 -2.51 13.10
CA ARG A 89 -7.31 -3.40 12.34
C ARG A 89 -7.27 -3.05 10.86
N VAL A 90 -8.40 -2.60 10.32
CA VAL A 90 -8.48 -2.11 8.94
C VAL A 90 -7.83 -0.73 8.82
N ARG A 91 -7.98 0.13 9.83
CA ARG A 91 -7.27 1.42 9.86
C ARG A 91 -5.76 1.23 9.91
N GLU A 92 -5.28 0.27 10.70
CA GLU A 92 -3.87 -0.13 10.75
C GLU A 92 -3.36 -0.56 9.37
N GLY A 93 -4.07 -1.45 8.68
CA GLY A 93 -3.73 -1.85 7.31
C GLY A 93 -3.75 -0.68 6.32
N GLY A 94 -4.65 0.29 6.52
CA GLY A 94 -4.65 1.56 5.78
C GLY A 94 -3.37 2.38 6.01
N ILE A 95 -2.89 2.49 7.25
CA ILE A 95 -1.66 3.21 7.60
C ILE A 95 -0.44 2.54 6.93
N TRP A 96 -0.35 1.21 7.01
CA TRP A 96 0.70 0.46 6.31
C TRP A 96 0.63 0.65 4.80
N ALA A 97 -0.56 0.59 4.21
CA ALA A 97 -0.78 0.81 2.79
C ALA A 97 -0.32 2.20 2.32
N VAL A 98 -0.48 3.25 3.13
CA VAL A 98 0.04 4.59 2.80
C VAL A 98 1.57 4.56 2.67
N SER A 99 2.27 3.84 3.54
CA SER A 99 3.75 3.75 3.48
C SER A 99 4.26 3.07 2.21
N MET A 100 3.45 2.19 1.62
CA MET A 100 3.77 1.44 0.40
C MET A 100 3.38 2.20 -0.87
N ALA A 101 2.16 2.75 -0.91
CA ALA A 101 1.65 3.48 -2.09
C ALA A 101 2.27 4.87 -2.26
N GLN A 102 2.66 5.52 -1.16
CA GLN A 102 3.39 6.79 -1.13
C GLN A 102 2.75 7.95 -1.90
N TYR A 103 1.42 7.95 -2.05
CA TYR A 103 0.70 9.07 -2.65
C TYR A 103 0.70 10.29 -1.71
N PRO A 104 1.20 11.46 -2.14
CA PRO A 104 1.23 12.67 -1.32
C PRO A 104 -0.14 13.11 -0.79
N GLN A 105 -1.21 12.73 -1.49
CA GLN A 105 -2.61 13.00 -1.16
C GLN A 105 -3.04 12.40 0.19
N PHE A 106 -2.30 11.45 0.74
CA PHE A 106 -2.58 10.89 2.06
C PHE A 106 -2.04 11.73 3.22
N GLN A 107 -1.12 12.68 2.99
CA GLN A 107 -0.50 13.43 4.09
C GLN A 107 -1.50 14.09 5.04
N PRO A 108 -2.52 14.83 4.58
CA PRO A 108 -3.50 15.43 5.49
C PRO A 108 -4.26 14.40 6.33
N LEU A 109 -4.51 13.21 5.77
CA LEU A 109 -5.22 12.13 6.44
C LEU A 109 -4.35 11.48 7.52
N ILE A 110 -3.09 11.19 7.20
CA ILE A 110 -2.14 10.63 8.18
C ILE A 110 -1.87 11.60 9.32
N MET A 111 -1.73 12.90 9.05
CA MET A 111 -1.63 13.92 10.11
C MET A 111 -2.86 13.93 11.01
N THR A 112 -4.06 13.84 10.43
CA THR A 112 -5.31 13.78 11.19
C THR A 112 -5.36 12.54 12.09
N ILE A 113 -4.95 11.38 11.58
CA ILE A 113 -4.90 10.12 12.35
C ILE A 113 -3.90 10.24 13.49
N ALA A 114 -2.70 10.77 13.24
CA ALA A 114 -1.67 10.98 14.25
C ALA A 114 -2.16 11.82 15.44
N GLU A 115 -3.04 12.79 15.17
CA GLU A 115 -3.59 13.67 16.20
C GLU A 115 -4.84 13.12 16.89
N THR A 116 -5.70 12.40 16.17
CA THR A 116 -7.10 12.22 16.58
C THR A 116 -7.65 10.79 16.53
N ASP A 117 -6.90 9.79 16.05
CA ASP A 117 -7.40 8.40 16.10
C ASP A 117 -7.69 8.00 17.54
N GLU A 118 -8.74 7.20 17.76
CA GLU A 118 -9.12 6.75 19.10
C GLU A 118 -8.05 5.82 19.71
N GLU A 119 -7.38 5.03 18.86
CA GLU A 119 -6.37 4.07 19.28
C GLU A 119 -4.98 4.73 19.37
N GLU A 120 -4.37 4.65 20.55
CA GLU A 120 -3.05 5.25 20.80
C GLU A 120 -1.97 4.69 19.88
N MET A 121 -1.99 3.37 19.66
CA MET A 121 -1.07 2.70 18.75
C MET A 121 -1.15 3.27 17.31
N LEU A 122 -2.36 3.54 16.82
CA LEU A 122 -2.54 4.07 15.46
C LEU A 122 -2.08 5.52 15.35
N ARG A 123 -2.29 6.33 16.41
CA ARG A 123 -1.73 7.68 16.49
C ARG A 123 -0.20 7.65 16.39
N GLU A 124 0.44 6.77 17.15
CA GLU A 124 1.90 6.62 17.15
C GLU A 124 2.43 6.15 15.79
N MET A 125 1.79 5.15 15.18
CA MET A 125 2.17 4.66 13.85
C MET A 125 2.06 5.75 12.79
N ALA A 126 0.97 6.50 12.77
CA ALA A 126 0.78 7.61 11.84
C ALA A 126 1.81 8.72 12.07
N ALA A 127 2.14 9.04 13.32
CA ALA A 127 3.16 10.05 13.64
C ALA A 127 4.55 9.68 13.10
N LEU A 128 4.92 8.40 13.08
CA LEU A 128 6.17 7.93 12.46
C LEU A 128 6.21 8.22 10.95
N LEU A 129 5.08 8.03 10.25
CA LEU A 129 5.00 8.34 8.82
C LEU A 129 5.07 9.84 8.55
N VAL A 130 4.44 10.68 9.36
CA VAL A 130 4.58 12.15 9.26
C VAL A 130 6.05 12.56 9.40
N ALA A 131 6.72 12.07 10.44
CA ALA A 131 8.11 12.41 10.72
C ALA A 131 9.07 11.96 9.60
N GLY A 132 8.80 10.79 8.99
CA GLY A 132 9.60 10.30 7.86
C GLY A 132 9.51 11.19 6.62
N THR A 133 8.34 11.79 6.35
CA THR A 133 8.18 12.68 5.19
C THR A 133 8.89 14.03 5.34
N ASP A 134 9.10 14.50 6.57
CA ASP A 134 9.86 15.72 6.83
C ASP A 134 11.37 15.52 6.59
N SER A 135 11.90 14.31 6.80
CA SER A 135 13.33 14.02 6.61
C SER A 135 13.76 13.88 5.14
N ASP A 136 12.83 13.64 4.22
CA ASP A 136 13.10 13.55 2.77
C ASP A 136 13.02 14.91 2.06
N ALA A 137 12.63 15.98 2.78
CA ALA A 137 12.48 17.34 2.28
C ALA A 137 13.71 18.25 2.52
N ASP A 138 14.73 17.76 3.24
CA ASP A 138 16.02 18.42 3.54
C ASP A 138 17.17 17.85 2.67
#